data_AF-A0A7R9WFC2-F1
#
_entry.id   AF-A0A7R9WFC2-F1
#
_cell.length_a   1.000
_cell.length_b   1.000
_cell.length_c   1.000
_cell.angle_alpha   90.00
_cell.angle_beta   90.00
_cell.angle_gamma   90.00
#
_symmetry.space_group_name_H-M   'P 1'
#
loop_
_entity.id
_entity.type
_entity.pdbx_description
1 polymer ?
#
loop_
_entity_poly.entity_id
_entity_poly.type
_entity_poly.pdbx_seq_one_letter_code
_entity_poly.pdbx_strand_id
1 'polypeptide(L)'
;AGEEPVTISFMGLDPASVVSTVEDVTKRHTCPAEVKETALTAFAKLSDRFAGAADGETAAKLHELVKAHGASHSLELQLRSCEYDALLNAVKGVASSKSNGEESKDDMLGVSGGGSSAVSGEVQAAAKEAL
;
A
#
# COMPACT_ATOMS: atom_id res chain seq x y z
N ALA A 1 -2.93 -50.28 -20.62
CA ALA A 1 -2.01 -49.19 -20.28
C ALA A 1 -2.85 -48.12 -19.61
N GLY A 2 -2.54 -47.76 -18.36
CA GLY A 2 -3.26 -46.69 -17.66
C GLY A 2 -2.78 -45.33 -18.18
N GLU A 3 -3.71 -44.46 -18.57
CA GLU A 3 -3.40 -43.05 -18.84
C GLU A 3 -2.89 -42.41 -17.55
N GLU A 4 -1.67 -41.88 -17.57
CA GLU A 4 -1.18 -41.04 -16.49
C GLU A 4 -1.97 -39.72 -16.50
N PRO A 5 -2.46 -39.26 -15.34
CA PRO A 5 -3.22 -38.01 -15.27
C PRO A 5 -2.32 -36.84 -15.65
N VAL A 6 -2.73 -36.09 -16.68
CA VAL A 6 -2.07 -34.86 -17.10
C VAL A 6 -2.26 -33.79 -16.02
N THR A 7 -1.20 -33.51 -15.27
CA THR A 7 -1.16 -32.41 -14.31
C THR A 7 -1.00 -31.09 -15.06
N ILE A 8 -2.10 -30.35 -15.22
CA ILE A 8 -2.06 -28.97 -15.69
C ILE A 8 -1.54 -28.10 -14.54
N SER A 9 -0.28 -27.68 -14.64
CA SER A 9 0.30 -26.69 -13.73
C SER A 9 -0.06 -25.28 -14.20
N PHE A 10 -0.84 -24.55 -13.41
CA PHE A 10 -1.02 -23.12 -13.61
C PHE A 10 0.15 -22.39 -12.95
N MET A 11 1.08 -21.88 -13.75
CA MET A 11 2.09 -20.96 -13.25
C MET A 11 1.44 -19.61 -12.99
N GLY A 12 1.34 -19.22 -11.72
CA GLY A 12 0.98 -17.86 -11.35
C GLY A 12 1.99 -16.86 -11.93
N LEU A 13 1.52 -15.67 -12.25
CA LEU A 13 2.41 -14.55 -12.61
C LEU A 13 3.33 -14.23 -11.43
N ASP A 14 4.57 -13.84 -11.72
CA ASP A 14 5.47 -13.32 -10.70
C ASP A 14 4.92 -11.98 -10.13
N PRO A 15 5.32 -11.60 -8.91
CA PRO A 15 4.85 -10.39 -8.26
C PRO A 15 4.98 -9.11 -9.12
N ALA A 16 6.09 -8.93 -9.84
CA ALA A 16 6.31 -7.74 -10.65
C ALA A 16 5.32 -7.68 -11.83
N SER A 17 5.10 -8.82 -12.50
CA SER A 17 4.10 -8.94 -13.57
C SER A 17 2.68 -8.68 -13.09
N VAL A 18 2.31 -9.13 -11.90
CA VAL A 18 0.99 -8.84 -11.30
C VAL A 18 0.82 -7.34 -11.06
N VAL A 19 1.81 -6.69 -10.44
CA VAL A 19 1.78 -5.25 -10.15
C VAL A 19 1.70 -4.43 -11.45
N SER A 20 2.51 -4.78 -12.45
CA SER A 20 2.50 -4.10 -13.76
C SER A 20 1.14 -4.22 -14.44
N THR A 21 0.52 -5.41 -14.39
CA THR A 21 -0.78 -5.64 -15.03
C THR A 21 -1.86 -4.73 -14.45
N VAL A 22 -1.91 -4.56 -13.13
CA VAL A 22 -2.88 -3.67 -12.47
C VAL A 22 -2.56 -2.21 -12.78
N GLU A 23 -1.28 -1.85 -12.74
CA GLU A 23 -0.80 -0.50 -13.03
C GLU A 23 -1.09 -0.06 -14.48
N ASP A 24 -0.93 -0.95 -15.46
CA ASP A 24 -1.18 -0.68 -16.88
C ASP A 24 -2.66 -0.39 -17.18
N VAL A 25 -3.57 -0.86 -16.33
CA VAL A 25 -4.99 -0.53 -16.38
C VAL A 25 -5.23 0.86 -15.78
N THR A 26 -4.65 1.15 -14.62
CA THR A 26 -4.94 2.36 -13.84
C THR A 26 -4.27 3.62 -14.38
N LYS A 27 -3.12 3.48 -15.06
CA LYS A 27 -2.42 4.59 -15.72
C LYS A 27 -3.16 5.16 -16.92
N ARG A 28 -4.15 4.45 -17.47
CA ARG A 28 -4.92 4.93 -18.62
C ARG A 28 -5.77 6.13 -18.23
N HIS A 29 -5.74 7.17 -19.06
CA HIS A 29 -6.57 8.37 -18.86
C HIS A 29 -8.08 8.05 -18.91
N THR A 30 -8.46 7.00 -19.62
CA THR A 30 -9.84 6.49 -19.70
C THR A 30 -10.25 5.63 -18.51
N CYS A 31 -9.33 5.30 -17.60
CA CYS A 31 -9.63 4.46 -16.45
C CYS A 31 -10.55 5.21 -15.48
N PRO A 32 -11.75 4.68 -15.17
CA PRO A 32 -12.68 5.30 -14.23
C PRO A 32 -12.08 5.45 -12.83
N ALA A 33 -12.57 6.42 -12.07
CA ALA A 33 -12.06 6.69 -10.72
C ALA A 33 -12.26 5.49 -9.79
N GLU A 34 -13.40 4.81 -9.88
CA GLU A 34 -13.79 3.66 -9.07
C GLU A 34 -12.85 2.47 -9.28
N VAL A 35 -12.33 2.32 -10.50
CA VAL A 35 -11.33 1.29 -10.82
C VAL A 35 -9.98 1.64 -10.18
N LYS A 36 -9.59 2.93 -10.18
CA LYS A 36 -8.36 3.39 -9.51
C LYS A 36 -8.46 3.25 -7.99
N GLU A 37 -9.62 3.53 -7.42
CA GLU A 37 -9.91 3.32 -5.99
C GLU A 37 -9.78 1.85 -5.60
N THR A 38 -10.32 0.95 -6.43
CA THR A 38 -10.22 -0.50 -6.24
C THR A 38 -8.77 -0.97 -6.38
N ALA A 39 -8.02 -0.40 -7.33
CA ALA A 39 -6.62 -0.73 -7.53
C ALA A 39 -5.72 -0.26 -6.38
N LEU A 40 -5.99 0.90 -5.77
CA LEU A 40 -5.30 1.34 -4.55
C LEU A 40 -5.43 0.30 -3.43
N THR A 41 -6.65 -0.21 -3.21
CA THR A 41 -6.89 -1.30 -2.27
C THR A 41 -6.13 -2.56 -2.67
N ALA A 42 -6.08 -2.89 -3.97
CA ALA A 42 -5.32 -4.03 -4.45
C ALA A 42 -3.81 -3.88 -4.18
N PHE A 43 -3.21 -2.72 -4.42
CA PHE A 43 -1.79 -2.47 -4.15
C PHE A 43 -1.46 -2.58 -2.66
N ALA A 44 -2.32 -2.06 -1.78
CA ALA A 44 -2.16 -2.23 -0.34
C ALA A 44 -2.17 -3.73 0.06
N LYS A 45 -3.12 -4.51 -0.46
CA LYS A 45 -3.21 -5.96 -0.21
C LYS A 45 -2.04 -6.76 -0.77
N LEU A 46 -1.59 -6.42 -1.97
CA LEU A 46 -0.43 -7.06 -2.59
C LEU A 46 0.84 -6.79 -1.80
N SER A 47 0.94 -5.65 -1.11
CA SER A 47 2.09 -5.32 -0.26
C SER A 47 2.24 -6.28 0.92
N ASP A 48 1.14 -6.72 1.53
CA ASP A 48 1.17 -7.78 2.55
C ASP A 48 1.35 -9.17 1.92
N ARG A 49 0.58 -9.50 0.87
CA ARG A 49 0.64 -10.83 0.23
C ARG A 49 1.99 -11.18 -0.38
N PHE A 50 2.72 -10.17 -0.87
CA PHE A 50 4.05 -10.36 -1.43
C PHE A 50 5.17 -10.14 -0.42
N ALA A 51 4.86 -9.97 0.86
CA ALA A 51 5.87 -9.92 1.91
C ALA A 51 6.69 -11.22 1.92
N GLY A 52 8.00 -11.10 1.63
CA GLY A 52 8.92 -12.24 1.54
C GLY A 52 8.89 -13.02 0.22
N ALA A 53 8.06 -12.61 -0.75
CA ALA A 53 7.99 -13.22 -2.09
C ALA A 53 8.39 -12.26 -3.21
N ALA A 54 8.12 -10.96 -3.06
CA ALA A 54 8.58 -9.92 -3.99
C ALA A 54 10.03 -9.52 -3.73
N ASP A 55 10.73 -9.09 -4.78
CA ASP A 55 11.99 -8.38 -4.64
C ASP A 55 11.79 -6.97 -4.06
N GLY A 56 12.88 -6.34 -3.64
CA GLY A 56 12.85 -5.01 -3.02
C GLY A 56 12.31 -3.93 -3.95
N GLU A 57 12.52 -4.07 -5.27
CA GLU A 57 12.04 -3.10 -6.27
C GLU A 57 10.52 -3.14 -6.39
N THR A 58 9.94 -4.33 -6.49
CA THR A 58 8.49 -4.54 -6.56
C THR A 58 7.81 -4.07 -5.28
N ALA A 59 8.41 -4.35 -4.11
CA ALA A 59 7.90 -3.87 -2.82
C ALA A 59 7.93 -2.34 -2.72
N ALA A 60 9.00 -1.69 -3.19
CA ALA A 60 9.10 -0.23 -3.23
C ALA A 60 8.08 0.37 -4.19
N LYS A 61 7.92 -0.21 -5.38
CA LYS A 61 6.94 0.22 -6.38
C LYS A 61 5.51 0.12 -5.87
N LEU A 62 5.14 -0.95 -5.18
CA LEU A 62 3.83 -1.08 -4.55
C LEU A 62 3.55 0.06 -3.56
N HIS A 63 4.54 0.39 -2.72
CA HIS A 63 4.41 1.51 -1.78
C HIS A 63 4.29 2.85 -2.52
N GLU A 64 5.06 3.08 -3.58
CA GLU A 64 4.93 4.28 -4.42
C GLU A 64 3.54 4.40 -5.07
N LEU A 65 3.02 3.30 -5.61
CA LEU A 65 1.69 3.25 -6.23
C LEU A 65 0.57 3.57 -5.24
N VAL A 66 0.70 3.12 -3.99
CA VAL A 66 -0.23 3.49 -2.91
C VAL A 66 -0.18 5.00 -2.63
N LYS A 67 1.02 5.60 -2.65
CA LYS A 67 1.22 7.03 -2.34
C LYS A 67 0.90 7.97 -3.50
N ALA A 68 0.83 7.47 -4.72
CA ALA A 68 0.66 8.28 -5.93
C ALA A 68 -0.57 9.20 -5.92
N HIS A 69 -1.57 8.88 -5.09
CA HIS A 69 -2.82 9.62 -5.00
C HIS A 69 -2.97 10.49 -3.73
N GLY A 70 -1.93 10.64 -2.89
CA GLY A 70 -2.01 11.39 -1.62
C GLY A 70 -2.29 12.89 -1.75
N ALA A 71 -2.15 13.44 -2.96
CA ALA A 71 -2.52 14.82 -3.31
C ALA A 71 -3.57 14.88 -4.44
N SER A 72 -4.36 13.82 -4.63
CA SER A 72 -5.40 13.78 -5.65
C SER A 72 -6.51 14.81 -5.37
N HIS A 73 -7.11 15.35 -6.44
CA HIS A 73 -8.34 16.15 -6.35
C HIS A 73 -9.58 15.29 -6.08
N SER A 74 -9.51 13.97 -6.30
CA SER A 74 -10.55 13.05 -5.86
C SER A 74 -10.35 12.73 -4.38
N LEU A 75 -11.33 13.12 -3.56
CA LEU A 75 -11.30 12.93 -2.12
C LEU A 75 -11.15 11.45 -1.75
N GLU A 76 -11.88 10.56 -2.43
CA GLU A 76 -11.83 9.12 -2.18
C GLU A 76 -10.43 8.52 -2.48
N LEU A 77 -9.83 8.91 -3.61
CA LEU A 77 -8.47 8.47 -3.94
C LEU A 77 -7.44 9.00 -2.95
N GLN A 78 -7.60 10.26 -2.52
CA GLN A 78 -6.72 10.88 -1.55
C GLN A 78 -6.79 10.20 -0.18
N LEU A 79 -8.00 10.02 0.36
CA LEU A 79 -8.21 9.39 1.66
C LEU A 79 -7.64 7.96 1.67
N ARG A 80 -8.00 7.13 0.67
CA ARG A 80 -7.47 5.76 0.58
C ARG A 80 -5.95 5.72 0.47
N SER A 81 -5.36 6.61 -0.32
CA SER A 81 -3.90 6.69 -0.48
C SER A 81 -3.20 6.99 0.86
N CYS A 82 -3.70 7.98 1.60
CA CYS A 82 -3.16 8.36 2.90
C CYS A 82 -3.37 7.27 3.97
N GLU A 83 -4.56 6.67 4.03
CA GLU A 83 -4.86 5.59 4.96
C GLU A 83 -3.99 4.36 4.70
N TYR A 84 -3.86 3.93 3.45
CA TYR A 84 -3.04 2.78 3.10
C TYR A 84 -1.54 3.06 3.29
N ASP A 85 -1.04 4.28 3.00
CA ASP A 85 0.35 4.63 3.32
C ASP A 85 0.61 4.56 4.83
N ALA A 86 -0.31 5.08 5.65
CA ALA A 86 -0.22 4.99 7.10
C ALA A 86 -0.21 3.54 7.59
N LEU A 87 -1.09 2.69 7.06
CA LEU A 87 -1.13 1.25 7.40
C LEU A 87 0.16 0.52 6.99
N LEU A 88 0.67 0.77 5.79
CA LEU A 88 1.92 0.16 5.33
C LEU A 88 3.13 0.60 6.16
N ASN A 89 3.18 1.85 6.59
CA ASN A 89 4.22 2.34 7.51
C ASN A 89 4.06 1.72 8.90
N ALA A 90 2.82 1.62 9.40
CA ALA A 90 2.53 0.98 10.68
C ALA A 90 2.96 -0.48 10.71
N VAL A 91 2.67 -1.27 9.66
CA VAL A 91 3.14 -2.66 9.53
C VAL A 91 4.67 -2.77 9.57
N LYS A 92 5.38 -1.76 9.04
CA LYS A 92 6.86 -1.70 9.07
C LYS A 92 7.44 -1.21 10.41
N GLY A 93 6.60 -0.89 11.39
CA GLY A 93 7.07 -0.33 12.66
C GLY A 93 7.32 1.18 12.62
N VAL A 94 7.00 1.84 11.51
CA VAL A 94 7.29 3.26 11.26
C VAL A 94 6.07 4.11 11.60
N ALA A 95 6.21 5.02 12.57
CA ALA A 95 5.18 6.03 12.79
C ALA A 95 5.09 6.95 11.56
N SER A 96 3.88 7.23 11.11
CA SER A 96 3.64 8.20 10.04
C SER A 96 4.18 9.56 10.47
N SER A 97 5.28 10.01 9.86
CA SER A 97 5.78 11.36 10.06
C SER A 97 4.73 12.32 9.50
N LYS A 98 4.24 13.27 10.31
CA LYS A 98 3.41 14.37 9.80
C LYS A 98 4.21 15.06 8.69
N SER A 99 3.66 15.10 7.48
CA SER A 99 4.28 15.80 6.35
C SER A 99 4.60 17.24 6.75
N ASN A 100 5.82 17.70 6.42
CA ASN A 100 6.33 19.07 6.56
C ASN A 100 5.26 20.14 6.27
N GLY A 101 4.53 20.55 7.31
CA GLY A 101 4.01 21.90 7.44
C GLY A 101 5.04 22.65 8.28
N GLU A 102 5.42 23.84 7.82
CA GLU A 102 6.30 24.76 8.55
C GLU A 102 5.98 24.77 10.05
N GLU A 103 7.02 24.93 10.87
CA GLU A 103 6.95 25.09 12.32
C GLU A 103 5.96 26.20 12.71
N SER A 104 4.67 25.88 12.75
CA SER A 104 3.67 26.69 13.42
C SER A 104 3.82 26.38 14.89
N LYS A 105 4.64 27.20 15.55
CA LYS A 105 4.66 27.35 17.01
C LYS A 105 3.27 27.82 17.44
N ASP A 106 2.33 26.90 17.59
CA ASP A 106 1.14 27.00 18.44
C ASP A 106 0.44 25.64 18.43
N ASP A 107 1.08 24.64 19.05
CA ASP A 107 0.45 23.37 19.43
C ASP A 107 -0.57 23.65 20.55
N MET A 108 -1.74 24.17 20.17
CA MET A 108 -2.90 24.41 21.05
C MET A 108 -3.51 23.11 21.62
N LEU A 109 -3.00 21.94 21.23
CA LEU A 109 -3.47 20.62 21.67
C LEU A 109 -2.46 19.84 22.53
N GLY A 110 -1.42 20.48 23.07
CA GLY A 110 -0.67 19.94 24.21
C GLY A 110 -0.01 18.56 24.02
N VAL A 111 0.14 18.08 22.78
CA VAL A 111 0.92 16.88 22.47
C VAL A 111 2.38 17.29 22.32
N SER A 112 3.02 17.52 23.47
CA SER A 112 4.46 17.70 23.52
C SER A 112 5.16 16.36 23.25
N GLY A 113 5.92 16.30 22.16
CA GLY A 113 7.00 15.31 21.99
C GLY A 113 6.84 14.37 20.80
N GLY A 114 6.98 14.90 19.58
CA GLY A 114 7.14 14.11 18.35
C GLY A 114 8.51 13.46 18.24
N GLY A 115 8.87 12.60 19.20
CA GLY A 115 9.93 11.61 19.00
C GLY A 115 9.43 10.53 18.05
N SER A 116 10.27 10.10 17.11
CA SER A 116 10.06 8.93 16.23
C SER A 116 9.83 7.68 17.09
N SER A 117 8.63 7.54 17.65
CA SER A 117 8.23 6.42 18.46
C SER A 117 7.84 5.31 17.51
N ALA A 118 8.57 4.19 17.57
CA ALA A 118 8.14 2.98 16.91
C ALA A 118 6.69 2.67 17.32
N VAL A 119 5.85 2.29 16.37
CA VAL A 119 4.47 1.87 16.66
C VAL A 119 4.50 0.60 17.51
N SER A 120 3.58 0.52 18.49
CA SER A 120 3.50 -0.63 19.41
C SER A 120 3.18 -1.92 18.65
N GLY A 121 3.51 -3.07 19.24
CA GLY A 121 3.25 -4.37 18.62
C GLY A 121 1.77 -4.61 18.33
N GLU A 122 0.88 -4.07 19.17
CA GLU A 122 -0.58 -4.12 18.96
C GLU A 122 -1.01 -3.32 17.73
N VAL A 123 -0.39 -2.15 17.50
CA VAL A 123 -0.67 -1.32 16.31
C VAL A 123 -0.18 -2.01 15.03
N GLN A 124 0.99 -2.67 15.09
CA GLN A 124 1.49 -3.45 13.95
C GLN A 124 0.57 -4.64 13.62
N ALA A 125 0.08 -5.35 14.64
CA ALA A 125 -0.86 -6.46 14.46
C ALA A 125 -2.20 -5.98 13.89
N ALA A 126 -2.77 -4.91 14.44
CA ALA A 126 -4.03 -4.33 13.94
C ALA A 126 -3.89 -3.81 12.50
N ALA A 127 -2.76 -3.17 12.16
CA ALA A 127 -2.50 -2.71 10.81
C ALA A 127 -2.40 -3.87 9.81
N LYS A 128 -1.85 -5.01 10.26
CA LYS A 128 -1.78 -6.23 9.44
C LYS A 128 -3.15 -6.87 9.24
N GLU A 129 -4.02 -6.87 10.26
CA GLU A 129 -5.39 -7.37 10.11
C GLU A 129 -6.26 -6.50 9.20
N ALA A 130 -5.93 -5.22 9.05
CA ALA A 130 -6.66 -4.27 8.20
C ALA A 130 -6.33 -4.38 6.70
N LEU A 131 -5.26 -5.11 6.32
CA LEU A 131 -4.82 -5.33 4.94
C LEU A 131 -5.38 -6.66 4.38
#